data_AF-A0A7K8CMM1-F1
#
_entry.id   AF-A0A7K8CMM1-F1
#
_cell.length_a   1.000
_cell.length_b   1.000
_cell.length_c   1.000
_cell.angle_alpha   90.00
_cell.angle_beta   90.00
_cell.angle_gamma   90.00
#
_symmetry.space_group_name_H-M   'P 1'
#
loop_
_entity.id
_entity.type
_entity.pdbx_description
1 polymer ?
#
loop_
_entity_poly.entity_id
_entity_poly.type
_entity_poly.pdbx_seq_one_letter_code
_entity_poly.pdbx_strand_id
1 'polypeptide(L)'
;EGAGPIWLDGLRCAGSEEHLAQCPARPWGEHTCNHVEDAGAICSGERPGELRLAAGPHLCAGRVEVLHEGQWGTVCDDGWDMNDAQVVCRQVGCGPALAAPGHASFGRGSGQIWLDDLTCVGSERHLAQCPAPGWGQNNCNHGEDAGVVCAGMDRCAQVRLADGPGRCAG
;
A
#
# COMPACT_ATOMS: atom_id res chain seq x y z
N GLU A 1 2.23 -13.20 14.68
CA GLU A 1 2.51 -14.62 14.97
C GLU A 1 2.34 -15.39 13.68
N GLY A 2 3.40 -16.08 13.24
CA GLY A 2 3.38 -16.94 12.07
C GLY A 2 2.70 -18.27 12.36
N ALA A 3 2.74 -19.17 11.37
CA ALA A 3 2.25 -20.53 11.49
C ALA A 3 3.14 -21.47 10.69
N GLY A 4 3.32 -22.70 11.19
CA GLY A 4 4.07 -23.76 10.52
C GLY A 4 5.47 -23.99 11.11
N PRO A 5 6.41 -24.58 10.36
CA PRO A 5 7.75 -24.86 10.87
C PRO A 5 8.57 -23.57 11.07
N ILE A 6 9.32 -23.50 12.17
CA ILE A 6 10.34 -22.47 12.40
C ILE A 6 11.68 -23.07 11.93
N TRP A 7 12.35 -22.38 11.01
CA TRP A 7 13.52 -22.96 10.32
C TRP A 7 14.86 -22.52 10.88
N LEU A 8 14.94 -21.29 11.39
CA LEU A 8 16.19 -20.65 11.78
C LEU A 8 16.09 -20.14 13.21
N ASP A 9 17.11 -20.44 14.01
CA ASP A 9 17.30 -19.94 15.38
C ASP A 9 18.76 -19.50 15.56
N GLY A 10 18.98 -18.46 16.35
CA GLY A 10 20.30 -17.95 16.70
C GLY A 10 21.10 -17.37 15.54
N LEU A 11 20.42 -16.74 14.57
CA LEU A 11 21.05 -16.13 13.40
C LEU A 11 22.12 -15.08 13.81
N ARG A 12 23.34 -15.21 13.29
CA ARG A 12 24.47 -14.32 13.56
C ARG A 12 25.16 -13.93 12.27
N CYS A 13 24.62 -12.93 11.58
CA CYS A 13 25.21 -12.42 10.34
C CYS A 13 26.41 -11.50 10.63
N ALA A 14 27.42 -11.52 9.74
CA ALA A 14 28.52 -10.56 9.71
C ALA A 14 28.11 -9.22 9.06
N GLY A 15 27.06 -9.25 8.23
CA GLY A 15 26.52 -8.10 7.51
C GLY A 15 26.98 -7.98 6.06
N SER A 16 27.78 -8.94 5.56
CA SER A 16 28.24 -9.01 4.17
C SER A 16 27.59 -10.15 3.38
N GLU A 17 26.73 -10.94 4.02
CA GLU A 17 25.97 -12.02 3.40
C GLU A 17 24.92 -11.44 2.43
N GLU A 18 24.71 -12.12 1.31
CA GLU A 18 23.67 -11.74 0.34
C GLU A 18 22.29 -12.31 0.71
N HIS A 19 22.27 -13.39 1.49
CA HIS A 19 21.06 -14.09 1.91
C HIS A 19 21.17 -14.57 3.36
N LEU A 20 20.05 -14.53 4.11
CA LEU A 20 20.00 -14.98 5.51
C LEU A 20 20.44 -16.43 5.70
N ALA A 21 20.26 -17.30 4.70
CA ALA A 21 20.70 -18.69 4.72
C ALA A 21 22.22 -18.86 4.76
N GLN A 22 22.99 -17.81 4.42
CA GLN A 22 24.45 -17.81 4.50
C GLN A 22 24.95 -17.42 5.91
N CYS A 23 24.09 -16.80 6.73
CA CYS A 23 24.47 -16.42 8.08
C CYS A 23 24.64 -17.67 8.96
N PRO A 24 25.70 -17.73 9.79
CA PRO A 24 25.80 -18.72 10.85
C PRO A 24 24.53 -18.79 11.71
N ALA A 25 23.99 -19.99 11.86
CA ALA A 25 22.78 -20.28 12.63
C ALA A 25 22.87 -21.67 13.28
N ARG A 26 21.91 -22.01 14.12
CA ARG A 26 21.70 -23.40 14.53
C ARG A 26 21.26 -24.27 13.34
N PRO A 27 21.41 -25.61 13.42
CA PRO A 27 20.91 -26.51 12.40
C PRO A 27 19.44 -26.25 12.08
N TRP A 28 19.07 -26.40 10.81
CA TRP A 28 17.74 -26.05 10.33
C TRP A 28 16.66 -26.90 10.99
N GLY A 29 15.63 -26.24 11.52
CA GLY A 29 14.55 -26.90 12.26
C GLY A 29 14.93 -27.41 13.65
N GLU A 30 16.14 -27.13 14.13
CA GLU A 30 16.56 -27.45 15.50
C GLU A 30 16.49 -26.18 16.38
N HIS A 31 15.37 -26.02 17.08
CA HIS A 31 15.12 -24.86 17.94
C HIS A 31 14.17 -25.21 19.09
N THR A 32 14.11 -24.33 20.09
CA THR A 32 13.10 -24.36 21.16
C THR A 32 12.09 -23.21 21.06
N CYS A 33 12.19 -22.40 20.01
CA CYS A 33 11.34 -21.23 19.80
C CYS A 33 9.89 -21.61 19.48
N ASN A 34 8.98 -20.68 19.75
CA ASN A 34 7.59 -20.72 19.29
C ASN A 34 7.27 -19.44 18.48
N HIS A 35 6.08 -19.36 17.86
CA HIS A 35 5.74 -18.25 16.96
C HIS A 35 5.56 -16.90 17.65
N VAL A 36 5.45 -16.85 18.98
CA VAL A 36 5.50 -15.58 19.73
C VAL A 36 6.87 -14.92 19.58
N GLU A 37 7.91 -15.70 19.25
CA GLU A 37 9.30 -15.27 19.08
C GLU A 37 9.68 -15.05 17.60
N ASP A 38 8.71 -15.07 16.67
CA ASP A 38 8.98 -14.84 15.25
C ASP A 38 9.62 -13.45 15.03
N ALA A 39 10.83 -13.44 14.46
CA ALA A 39 11.57 -12.22 14.20
C ALA A 39 11.04 -11.47 12.96
N GLY A 40 11.01 -10.13 13.06
CA GLY A 40 10.69 -9.23 11.96
C GLY A 40 11.77 -8.17 11.77
N ALA A 41 11.89 -7.63 10.56
CA ALA A 41 12.79 -6.52 10.25
C ALA A 41 12.02 -5.40 9.51
N ILE A 42 12.36 -4.15 9.83
CA ILE A 42 11.92 -2.97 9.09
C ILE A 42 13.15 -2.43 8.37
N CYS A 43 13.13 -2.44 7.04
CA CYS A 43 14.25 -1.98 6.23
C CYS A 43 14.13 -0.47 5.98
N SER A 44 15.26 0.24 5.98
CA SER A 44 15.34 1.67 5.62
C SER A 44 15.40 1.93 4.11
N GLY A 45 15.27 0.89 3.28
CA GLY A 45 15.14 1.06 1.85
C GLY A 45 13.80 1.68 1.54
N GLU A 46 13.79 2.90 1.01
CA GLU A 46 12.62 3.47 0.35
C GLU A 46 12.15 2.44 -0.67
N ARG A 47 10.99 1.84 -0.44
CA ARG A 47 10.30 1.18 -1.55
C ARG A 47 9.93 2.33 -2.48
N PRO A 48 10.45 2.41 -3.72
CA PRO A 48 10.12 3.51 -4.60
C PRO A 48 8.59 3.66 -4.68
N GLY A 49 8.09 4.81 -4.23
CA GLY A 49 6.66 5.09 -4.17
C GLY A 49 5.90 4.24 -3.15
N GLU A 50 6.37 4.11 -1.90
CA GLU A 50 5.53 3.59 -0.81
C GLU A 50 4.20 4.36 -0.79
N LEU A 51 3.09 3.62 -0.79
CA LEU A 51 1.77 4.15 -1.09
C LEU A 51 0.79 3.69 -0.01
N ARG A 52 -0.10 4.59 0.40
CA ARG A 52 -1.22 4.28 1.29
C ARG A 52 -2.53 4.87 0.79
N LEU A 53 -3.63 4.25 1.20
CA LEU A 53 -4.98 4.79 1.00
C LEU A 53 -5.47 5.43 2.30
N ALA A 54 -5.72 6.73 2.27
CA ALA A 54 -6.14 7.52 3.42
C ALA A 54 -7.62 7.90 3.34
N ALA A 55 -8.24 8.12 4.49
CA ALA A 55 -9.60 8.67 4.62
C ALA A 55 -10.72 7.96 3.83
N GLY A 56 -10.51 6.70 3.45
CA GLY A 56 -11.54 5.87 2.84
C GLY A 56 -12.32 5.01 3.84
N PRO A 57 -13.44 4.43 3.41
CA PRO A 57 -14.32 3.65 4.27
C PRO A 57 -13.72 2.29 4.70
N HIS A 58 -12.67 1.83 4.03
CA HIS A 58 -11.97 0.57 4.30
C HIS A 58 -10.57 0.59 3.68
N LEU A 59 -9.75 -0.42 3.99
CA LEU A 59 -8.34 -0.50 3.56
C LEU A 59 -8.11 -0.46 2.03
N CYS A 60 -9.13 -0.82 1.24
CA CYS A 60 -9.07 -0.89 -0.23
C CYS A 60 -9.81 0.25 -0.94
N ALA A 61 -10.08 1.35 -0.26
CA ALA A 61 -10.57 2.59 -0.87
C ALA A 61 -10.02 3.78 -0.11
N GLY A 62 -9.82 4.91 -0.78
CA GLY A 62 -9.35 6.13 -0.14
C GLY A 62 -8.60 7.07 -1.08
N ARG A 63 -8.20 8.22 -0.54
CA ARG A 63 -7.27 9.16 -1.17
C ARG A 63 -5.91 8.49 -1.34
N VAL A 64 -5.28 8.66 -2.48
CA VAL A 64 -3.95 8.13 -2.77
C VAL A 64 -2.90 9.06 -2.18
N GLU A 65 -2.05 8.52 -1.30
CA GLU A 65 -0.89 9.23 -0.76
C GLU A 65 0.37 8.42 -1.02
N VAL A 66 1.45 9.11 -1.42
CA VAL A 66 2.76 8.52 -1.72
C VAL A 66 3.83 9.13 -0.82
N LEU A 67 4.79 8.30 -0.40
CA LEU A 67 5.97 8.72 0.34
C LEU A 67 7.10 9.03 -0.64
N HIS A 68 7.62 10.25 -0.57
CA HIS A 68 8.79 10.68 -1.32
C HIS A 68 9.63 11.61 -0.44
N GLU A 69 10.96 11.44 -0.46
CA GLU A 69 11.90 12.20 0.39
C GLU A 69 11.51 12.23 1.89
N GLY A 70 11.00 11.10 2.40
CA GLY A 70 10.58 10.95 3.79
C GLY A 70 9.29 11.70 4.16
N GLN A 71 8.56 12.26 3.19
CA GLN A 71 7.32 13.00 3.42
C GLN A 71 6.14 12.41 2.64
N TRP A 72 5.01 12.25 3.32
CA TRP A 72 3.76 11.86 2.68
C TRP A 72 3.17 13.05 1.93
N GLY A 73 2.72 12.81 0.71
CA GLY A 73 2.00 13.78 -0.11
C GLY A 73 0.94 13.11 -0.97
N THR A 74 0.11 13.93 -1.62
CA THR A 74 -1.04 13.47 -2.41
C THR A 74 -0.71 13.37 -3.91
N VAL A 75 -1.67 12.87 -4.68
CA VAL A 75 -1.62 12.74 -6.14
C VAL A 75 -2.73 13.59 -6.72
N CYS A 76 -2.46 14.37 -7.76
CA CYS A 76 -3.49 15.15 -8.47
C CYS A 76 -4.38 14.25 -9.34
N ASP A 77 -5.63 14.67 -9.58
CA ASP A 77 -6.61 13.98 -10.40
C ASP A 77 -6.58 14.38 -11.89
N ASP A 78 -5.72 15.32 -12.28
CA ASP A 78 -5.46 15.63 -13.69
C ASP A 78 -4.84 14.41 -14.40
N GLY A 79 -5.52 13.96 -15.45
CA GLY A 79 -5.17 12.74 -16.17
C GLY A 79 -5.51 11.42 -15.45
N TRP A 80 -6.01 11.47 -14.21
CA TRP A 80 -6.25 10.30 -13.36
C TRP A 80 -7.32 9.37 -13.92
N ASP A 81 -6.92 8.15 -14.26
CA ASP A 81 -7.78 7.18 -14.92
C ASP A 81 -7.78 5.77 -14.28
N MET A 82 -8.48 4.85 -14.93
CA MET A 82 -8.60 3.46 -14.47
C MET A 82 -7.29 2.67 -14.57
N ASN A 83 -6.36 3.05 -15.45
CA ASN A 83 -5.04 2.42 -15.54
C ASN A 83 -4.19 2.83 -14.34
N ASP A 84 -4.22 4.11 -13.96
CA ASP A 84 -3.54 4.59 -12.76
C ASP A 84 -4.09 3.92 -11.50
N ALA A 85 -5.43 3.90 -11.36
CA ALA A 85 -6.09 3.20 -10.27
C ALA A 85 -5.76 1.71 -10.24
N GLN A 86 -5.61 1.06 -11.40
CA GLN A 86 -5.25 -0.35 -11.50
C GLN A 86 -3.81 -0.61 -11.01
N VAL A 87 -2.87 0.30 -11.26
CA VAL A 87 -1.52 0.24 -10.68
C VAL A 87 -1.60 0.37 -9.16
N VAL A 88 -2.34 1.36 -8.65
CA VAL A 88 -2.51 1.57 -7.20
C VAL A 88 -3.12 0.34 -6.53
N CYS A 89 -4.26 -0.16 -7.02
CA CYS A 89 -4.96 -1.29 -6.42
C CYS A 89 -4.11 -2.57 -6.41
N ARG A 90 -3.30 -2.79 -7.45
CA ARG A 90 -2.33 -3.88 -7.47
C ARG A 90 -1.20 -3.64 -6.47
N GLN A 91 -0.67 -2.41 -6.41
CA GLN A 91 0.44 -2.05 -5.53
C GLN A 91 0.08 -2.23 -4.04
N VAL A 92 -1.14 -1.91 -3.63
CA VAL A 92 -1.63 -2.10 -2.25
C VAL A 92 -2.20 -3.50 -1.99
N GLY A 93 -2.23 -4.38 -3.00
CA GLY A 93 -2.71 -5.74 -2.85
C GLY A 93 -4.23 -5.85 -2.67
N CYS A 94 -5.01 -4.92 -3.19
CA CYS A 94 -6.47 -4.86 -3.05
C CYS A 94 -7.24 -5.40 -4.28
N GLY A 95 -6.57 -6.12 -5.18
CA GLY A 95 -7.18 -6.70 -6.38
C GLY A 95 -7.36 -5.68 -7.51
N PRO A 96 -8.34 -5.89 -8.41
CA PRO A 96 -8.59 -4.97 -9.52
C PRO A 96 -9.19 -3.63 -9.04
N ALA A 97 -8.96 -2.58 -9.83
CA ALA A 97 -9.61 -1.29 -9.60
C ALA A 97 -11.09 -1.33 -10.01
N LEU A 98 -11.94 -0.71 -9.19
CA LEU A 98 -13.35 -0.50 -9.45
C LEU A 98 -13.66 0.95 -9.84
N ALA A 99 -12.91 1.91 -9.30
CA ALA A 99 -13.07 3.33 -9.62
C ALA A 99 -11.79 4.14 -9.38
N ALA A 100 -11.66 5.23 -10.14
CA ALA A 100 -10.62 6.25 -10.04
C ALA A 100 -11.24 7.63 -9.71
N PRO A 101 -11.79 7.83 -8.49
CA PRO A 101 -12.42 9.10 -8.13
C PRO A 101 -11.40 10.23 -7.99
N GLY A 102 -11.70 11.40 -8.57
CA GLY A 102 -10.98 12.65 -8.36
C GLY A 102 -11.66 13.58 -7.36
N HIS A 103 -11.36 14.86 -7.48
CA HIS A 103 -11.98 16.01 -6.81
C HIS A 103 -12.05 15.87 -5.29
N ALA A 104 -11.01 15.29 -4.68
CA ALA A 104 -10.95 15.03 -3.26
C ALA A 104 -12.20 14.30 -2.73
N SER A 105 -12.71 13.30 -3.46
CA SER A 105 -13.90 12.52 -3.08
C SER A 105 -13.78 11.84 -1.71
N PHE A 106 -12.55 11.55 -1.26
CA PHE A 106 -12.25 11.04 0.09
C PHE A 106 -11.78 12.13 1.07
N GLY A 107 -12.09 13.38 0.76
CA GLY A 107 -11.59 14.56 1.47
C GLY A 107 -10.21 15.00 1.01
N ARG A 108 -9.94 16.29 1.24
CA ARG A 108 -8.67 16.93 0.93
C ARG A 108 -7.56 16.40 1.82
N GLY A 109 -6.40 16.15 1.23
CA GLY A 109 -5.14 15.98 1.94
C GLY A 109 -4.53 17.32 2.32
N SER A 110 -3.24 17.26 2.63
CA SER A 110 -2.45 18.40 3.07
C SER A 110 -0.98 18.19 2.74
N GLY A 111 -0.24 19.27 2.57
CA GLY A 111 1.20 19.22 2.36
C GLY A 111 1.55 19.22 0.88
N GLN A 112 2.49 18.38 0.48
CA GLN A 112 2.97 18.33 -0.89
C GLN A 112 2.02 17.51 -1.78
N ILE A 113 1.78 17.98 -3.00
CA ILE A 113 1.24 17.15 -4.09
C ILE A 113 2.45 16.63 -4.86
N TRP A 114 2.65 15.32 -4.84
CA TRP A 114 3.88 14.69 -5.33
C TRP A 114 3.82 14.29 -6.80
N LEU A 115 2.66 13.86 -7.27
CA LEU A 115 2.48 13.35 -8.62
C LEU A 115 1.27 14.05 -9.26
N ASP A 116 1.38 14.26 -10.57
CA ASP A 116 0.43 14.95 -11.43
C ASP A 116 0.60 14.44 -12.87
N ASP A 117 -0.44 14.57 -13.70
CA ASP A 117 -0.49 14.11 -15.10
C ASP A 117 0.06 12.69 -15.30
N LEU A 118 -0.37 11.75 -14.44
CA LEU A 118 0.06 10.35 -14.54
C LEU A 118 -0.53 9.72 -15.80
N THR A 119 0.31 8.96 -16.51
CA THR A 119 -0.09 8.26 -17.73
C THR A 119 0.31 6.80 -17.67
N CYS A 120 -0.14 6.09 -16.63
CA CYS A 120 0.16 4.67 -16.49
C CYS A 120 -0.40 3.85 -17.67
N VAL A 121 0.35 2.83 -18.09
CA VAL A 121 -0.13 1.79 -19.01
C VAL A 121 -1.04 0.79 -18.28
N GLY A 122 -0.97 0.73 -16.95
CA GLY A 122 -1.75 -0.17 -16.09
C GLY A 122 -1.01 -1.45 -15.70
N SER A 123 0.24 -1.61 -16.14
CA SER A 123 1.08 -2.81 -15.92
C SER A 123 2.26 -2.58 -14.97
N GLU A 124 2.50 -1.32 -14.61
CA GLU A 124 3.55 -0.86 -13.71
C GLU A 124 3.43 -1.48 -12.32
N ARG A 125 4.54 -1.78 -11.67
CA ARG A 125 4.49 -2.38 -10.33
C ARG A 125 4.19 -1.34 -9.26
N HIS A 126 4.62 -0.11 -9.48
CA HIS A 126 4.45 1.01 -8.56
C HIS A 126 3.97 2.25 -9.31
N LEU A 127 3.14 3.07 -8.66
CA LEU A 127 2.64 4.33 -9.23
C LEU A 127 3.78 5.28 -9.63
N ALA A 128 4.85 5.31 -8.83
CA ALA A 128 6.07 6.06 -9.09
C ALA A 128 6.82 5.68 -10.39
N GLN A 129 6.46 4.56 -11.03
CA GLN A 129 7.05 4.12 -12.30
C GLN A 129 6.27 4.60 -13.52
N CYS A 130 5.07 5.13 -13.32
CA CYS A 130 4.30 5.67 -14.41
C CYS A 130 4.95 6.97 -14.92
N PRO A 131 4.87 7.24 -16.24
CA PRO A 131 5.34 8.51 -16.77
C PRO A 131 4.56 9.68 -16.13
N ALA A 132 5.31 10.69 -15.68
CA ALA A 132 4.82 11.92 -15.08
C ALA A 132 5.82 13.08 -15.36
N PRO A 133 5.41 14.36 -15.25
CA PRO A 133 6.29 15.51 -15.41
C PRO A 133 7.47 15.55 -14.42
N GLY A 134 7.28 14.93 -13.25
CA GLY A 134 8.29 14.74 -12.21
C GLY A 134 7.73 15.01 -10.81
N TRP A 135 8.48 14.61 -9.79
CA TRP A 135 8.06 14.78 -8.40
C TRP A 135 7.86 16.24 -8.02
N GLY A 136 6.71 16.56 -7.41
CA GLY A 136 6.37 17.90 -6.94
C GLY A 136 6.06 18.91 -8.04
N GLN A 137 6.11 18.52 -9.31
CA GLN A 137 5.74 19.36 -10.44
C GLN A 137 4.26 19.19 -10.73
N ASN A 138 3.45 20.12 -10.24
CA ASN A 138 2.00 20.14 -10.43
C ASN A 138 1.48 21.58 -10.44
N ASN A 139 0.27 21.78 -10.97
CA ASN A 139 -0.48 23.04 -10.89
C ASN A 139 -1.74 22.92 -10.01
N CYS A 140 -1.90 21.78 -9.33
CA CYS A 140 -3.11 21.41 -8.61
C CYS A 140 -3.18 22.01 -7.20
N ASN A 141 -4.37 21.92 -6.61
CA ASN A 141 -4.64 22.15 -5.20
C ASN A 141 -5.27 20.91 -4.57
N HIS A 142 -5.35 20.83 -3.24
CA HIS A 142 -5.93 19.63 -2.58
C HIS A 142 -7.42 19.40 -2.83
N GLY A 143 -8.12 20.29 -3.54
CA GLY A 143 -9.44 20.00 -4.11
C GLY A 143 -9.40 18.99 -5.25
N GLU A 144 -8.22 18.72 -5.82
CA GLU A 144 -7.92 17.85 -6.95
C GLU A 144 -7.21 16.57 -6.48
N ASP A 145 -7.23 16.25 -5.19
CA ASP A 145 -6.57 15.02 -4.72
C ASP A 145 -7.31 13.77 -5.24
N ALA A 146 -6.55 12.89 -5.90
CA ALA A 146 -7.01 11.64 -6.46
C ALA A 146 -7.25 10.56 -5.40
N GLY A 147 -8.18 9.67 -5.69
CA GLY A 147 -8.54 8.50 -4.88
C GLY A 147 -8.72 7.25 -5.73
N VAL A 148 -8.87 6.12 -5.04
CA VAL A 148 -9.20 4.83 -5.64
C VAL A 148 -10.29 4.11 -4.87
N VAL A 149 -11.03 3.27 -5.58
CA VAL A 149 -11.81 2.17 -5.01
C VAL A 149 -11.34 0.90 -5.69
N CYS A 150 -10.86 -0.06 -4.91
CA CYS A 150 -10.47 -1.39 -5.38
C CYS A 150 -11.54 -2.40 -4.99
N ALA A 151 -11.54 -3.57 -5.63
CA ALA A 151 -12.47 -4.64 -5.28
C ALA A 151 -12.33 -5.12 -3.83
N GLY A 152 -11.13 -4.96 -3.27
CA GLY A 152 -10.75 -5.63 -2.04
C GLY A 152 -10.43 -7.08 -2.33
N MET A 153 -9.54 -7.69 -1.54
CA MET A 153 -9.43 -9.13 -1.56
C MET A 153 -10.71 -9.69 -0.97
N ASP A 154 -11.55 -10.32 -1.81
CA ASP A 154 -12.78 -11.05 -1.45
C ASP A 154 -12.51 -12.12 -0.37
N ARG A 155 -12.36 -11.69 0.88
CA ARG A 155 -12.38 -12.54 2.07
C ARG A 155 -13.22 -11.98 3.21
N CYS A 156 -13.67 -10.73 3.11
CA CYS A 156 -14.74 -10.23 3.94
C CYS A 156 -15.75 -9.54 3.05
N ALA A 157 -16.80 -10.27 2.65
CA ALA A 157 -18.03 -9.64 2.19
C ALA A 157 -18.41 -8.57 3.22
N GLN A 158 -18.72 -7.35 2.76
CA GLN A 158 -19.28 -6.32 3.63
C GLN A 158 -20.57 -6.86 4.26
N VAL A 159 -20.51 -7.24 5.54
CA VAL A 159 -21.68 -7.67 6.30
C VAL A 159 -22.47 -6.40 6.63
N ARG A 160 -23.66 -6.28 6.03
CA ARG A 160 -24.67 -5.30 6.45
C ARG A 160 -25.75 -6.01 7.25
N LEU A 161 -26.15 -5.40 8.36
CA LEU A 161 -27.39 -5.74 9.04
C LEU A 161 -28.56 -5.26 8.15
N ALA A 162 -29.53 -6.12 7.88
CA ALA A 162 -30.71 -5.82 7.07
C ALA A 162 -31.97 -6.15 7.87
N ASP A 163 -33.03 -5.36 7.72
CA ASP A 163 -34.36 -5.63 8.28
C ASP A 163 -34.49 -5.64 9.83
N GLY A 164 -33.58 -4.98 10.56
CA GLY A 164 -33.68 -4.81 12.02
C GLY A 164 -34.27 -3.45 12.46
N PRO A 165 -34.80 -3.34 13.69
CA PRO A 165 -35.44 -2.11 14.19
C PRO A 165 -34.46 -0.96 14.53
N GLY A 166 -33.20 -1.03 14.11
CA GLY A 166 -32.23 0.02 14.42
C GLY A 166 -30.87 -0.14 13.75
N ARG A 167 -30.03 0.89 13.89
CA ARG A 167 -28.71 1.03 13.24
C ARG A 167 -27.66 -0.04 13.60
N CYS A 168 -27.95 -0.87 14.60
CA CYS A 168 -27.11 -1.99 15.05
C CYS A 168 -27.91 -3.29 15.17
N ALA A 169 -29.08 -3.39 14.51
CA ALA A 169 -29.88 -4.60 14.46
C ALA A 169 -30.16 -4.97 13.00
N GLY A 170 -30.08 -6.26 12.70
CA GLY A 170 -30.47 -6.88 11.43
C GLY A 170 -31.08 -8.23 11.70
#